data_AF-A0A9P9PEC1-F1
#
_entry.id   AF-A0A9P9PEC1-F1
#
_cell.length_a   1.000
_cell.length_b   1.000
_cell.length_c   1.000
_cell.angle_alpha   90.00
_cell.angle_beta   90.00
_cell.angle_gamma   90.00
#
_symmetry.space_group_name_H-M   'P 1'
#
loop_
_entity.id
_entity.type
_entity.pdbx_description
1 polymer ?
#
loop_
_entity_poly.entity_id
_entity_poly.type
_entity_poly.pdbx_seq_one_letter_code
_entity_poly.pdbx_strand_id
1 'polypeptide(L)'
;MLANLLVEDDPSPPTNDFSTTPLGPHTIFYLAITTPHTDTYVLHGPVTSFSHLLPTIKSTVSDSPSAIDKLDALSSTTDVWGAPTPNKAFSERGFTTFVVNGQRGTFTLLEVLREENKPVFDTLLAPVYTVSAHGPLAHTPDYLGRVGVAETSKLVGSFVRRDEAKEAAGKAMEELVKGEVGVKRSEHWGRERSGLGVGGGVLMAMNGEGRWEVRVAYEEEVMKRVREGSEMRGERVGWRI
;
A
#
# COMPACT_ATOMS: atom_id res chain seq x y z
N MET A 1 34.49 -12.20 -27.54
CA MET A 1 33.23 -11.44 -27.61
C MET A 1 32.80 -11.17 -26.17
N LEU A 2 33.02 -9.94 -25.70
CA LEU A 2 32.54 -9.49 -24.40
C LEU A 2 31.04 -9.23 -24.53
N ALA A 3 30.22 -9.92 -23.75
CA ALA A 3 28.80 -9.64 -23.64
C ALA A 3 28.65 -8.23 -23.05
N ASN A 4 28.11 -7.31 -23.84
CA ASN A 4 27.42 -6.14 -23.30
C ASN A 4 26.23 -6.66 -22.50
N LEU A 5 26.44 -6.92 -21.21
CA LEU A 5 25.36 -7.04 -20.25
C LEU A 5 24.67 -5.68 -20.24
N LEU A 6 23.48 -5.67 -20.83
CA LEU A 6 22.56 -4.55 -20.88
C LEU A 6 22.49 -3.95 -19.47
N VAL A 7 22.88 -2.68 -19.37
CA VAL A 7 22.42 -1.83 -18.27
C VAL A 7 20.91 -1.78 -18.48
N GLU A 8 20.16 -2.53 -17.69
CA GLU A 8 18.72 -2.30 -17.58
C GLU A 8 18.59 -0.83 -17.19
N ASP A 9 17.92 -0.03 -18.03
CA ASP A 9 17.65 1.37 -17.73
C ASP A 9 16.88 1.41 -16.41
N ASP A 10 17.57 1.77 -15.32
CA ASP A 10 16.94 1.97 -14.03
C ASP A 10 15.75 2.91 -14.23
N PRO A 11 14.52 2.53 -13.84
CA PRO A 11 13.35 3.35 -14.09
C PRO A 11 13.56 4.71 -13.45
N SER A 12 13.51 5.77 -14.26
CA SER A 12 13.62 7.12 -13.74
C SER A 12 12.54 7.35 -12.68
N PRO A 13 12.87 7.99 -11.54
CA PRO A 13 11.89 8.19 -10.48
C PRO A 13 10.69 8.98 -11.02
N PRO A 14 9.46 8.63 -10.61
CA PRO A 14 8.28 9.40 -10.99
C PRO A 14 8.39 10.82 -10.42
N THR A 15 7.56 11.73 -10.94
CA THR A 15 7.50 13.10 -10.41
C THR A 15 6.64 13.11 -9.14
N ASN A 16 7.02 13.96 -8.17
CA ASN A 16 6.18 14.17 -6.99
C ASN A 16 4.83 14.76 -7.38
N ASP A 17 3.77 14.28 -6.76
CA ASP A 17 2.43 14.83 -6.90
C ASP A 17 1.83 15.11 -5.52
N PHE A 18 1.85 16.38 -5.12
CA PHE A 18 1.30 16.84 -3.85
C PHE A 18 -0.14 17.35 -3.99
N SER A 19 -0.82 17.00 -5.08
CA SER A 19 -2.23 17.31 -5.24
C SER A 19 -3.06 16.70 -4.11
N THR A 20 -4.10 17.43 -3.71
CA THR A 20 -5.04 16.96 -2.69
C THR A 20 -6.41 16.82 -3.32
N THR A 21 -6.78 15.58 -3.66
CA THR A 21 -8.14 15.30 -4.15
C THR A 21 -9.17 15.61 -3.04
N PRO A 22 -10.37 16.13 -3.35
CA PRO A 22 -11.44 16.26 -2.37
C PRO A 22 -11.75 14.92 -1.69
N LEU A 23 -12.13 14.97 -0.41
CA LEU A 23 -12.51 13.77 0.36
C LEU A 23 -14.00 13.47 0.14
N GLY A 24 -14.30 12.23 -0.21
CA GLY A 24 -15.66 11.70 -0.19
C GLY A 24 -16.08 11.32 1.23
N PRO A 25 -17.38 11.14 1.49
CA PRO A 25 -17.83 10.58 2.77
C PRO A 25 -17.27 9.16 2.91
N HIS A 26 -16.94 8.71 4.13
CA HIS A 26 -16.39 7.37 4.38
C HIS A 26 -15.10 7.04 3.60
N THR A 27 -14.25 8.04 3.38
CA THR A 27 -12.93 7.83 2.77
C THR A 27 -12.03 7.04 3.72
N ILE A 28 -11.41 6.00 3.17
CA ILE A 28 -10.38 5.18 3.79
C ILE A 28 -9.05 5.51 3.13
N PHE A 29 -8.00 5.62 3.93
CA PHE A 29 -6.65 5.89 3.47
C PHE A 29 -5.78 4.64 3.58
N TYR A 30 -4.87 4.51 2.62
CA TYR A 30 -3.76 3.58 2.64
C TYR A 30 -2.49 4.31 2.26
N LEU A 31 -1.35 3.79 2.72
CA LEU A 31 -0.03 4.19 2.27
C LEU A 31 0.59 3.00 1.57
N ALA A 32 0.80 3.10 0.25
CA ALA A 32 1.64 2.19 -0.50
C ALA A 32 3.08 2.68 -0.44
N ILE A 33 3.99 1.82 0.01
CA ILE A 33 5.44 2.05 0.00
C ILE A 33 6.02 1.11 -1.03
N THR A 34 6.54 1.69 -2.11
CA THR A 34 7.16 0.94 -3.20
C THR A 34 8.65 1.24 -3.27
N THR A 35 9.49 0.22 -3.23
CA THR A 35 10.94 0.32 -3.46
C THR A 35 11.31 -0.47 -4.71
N PRO A 36 11.34 0.17 -5.90
CA PRO A 36 11.55 -0.55 -7.16
C PRO A 36 12.82 -1.39 -7.18
N HIS A 37 13.89 -0.89 -6.56
CA HIS A 37 15.19 -1.57 -6.49
C HIS A 37 15.22 -2.82 -5.59
N THR A 38 14.26 -3.00 -4.68
CA THR A 38 14.11 -4.24 -3.88
C THR A 38 12.80 -4.97 -4.16
N ASP A 39 12.05 -4.55 -5.19
CA ASP A 39 10.73 -5.07 -5.54
C ASP A 39 9.79 -5.21 -4.33
N THR A 40 9.84 -4.23 -3.43
CA THR A 40 8.98 -4.27 -2.24
C THR A 40 7.80 -3.36 -2.47
N TYR A 41 6.61 -3.92 -2.30
CA TYR A 41 5.35 -3.18 -2.23
C TYR A 41 4.68 -3.52 -0.90
N VAL A 42 4.63 -2.54 0.00
CA VAL A 42 4.00 -2.67 1.32
C VAL A 42 2.80 -1.73 1.39
N LEU A 43 1.65 -2.27 1.79
CA LEU A 43 0.47 -1.47 2.07
C LEU A 43 0.31 -1.30 3.59
N HIS A 44 0.16 -0.06 4.01
CA HIS A 44 -0.28 0.29 5.37
C HIS A 44 -1.70 0.86 5.32
N GLY A 45 -2.54 0.44 6.26
CA GLY A 45 -3.96 0.75 6.28
C GLY A 45 -4.78 -0.54 6.38
N PRO A 46 -6.10 -0.48 6.18
CA PRO A 46 -6.92 0.72 6.02
C PRO A 46 -6.99 1.59 7.29
N VAL A 47 -7.10 2.92 7.14
CA VAL A 47 -7.35 3.87 8.25
C VAL A 47 -8.35 4.96 7.86
N THR A 48 -9.07 5.53 8.84
CA THR A 48 -10.08 6.58 8.60
C THR A 48 -9.51 7.99 8.47
N SER A 49 -8.24 8.19 8.84
CA SER A 49 -7.60 9.50 8.84
C SER A 49 -6.16 9.39 8.33
N PHE A 50 -5.78 10.31 7.43
CA PHE A 50 -4.41 10.42 6.92
C PHE A 50 -3.39 10.57 8.05
N SER A 51 -3.74 11.23 9.16
CA SER A 51 -2.85 11.41 10.31
C SER A 51 -2.33 10.10 10.91
N HIS A 52 -3.04 8.98 10.75
CA HIS A 52 -2.59 7.67 11.22
C HIS A 52 -1.46 7.07 10.37
N LEU A 53 -1.26 7.56 9.14
CA LEU A 53 -0.18 7.15 8.25
C LEU A 53 1.10 7.97 8.48
N LEU A 54 0.99 9.15 9.12
CA LEU A 54 2.13 10.05 9.35
C LEU A 54 3.30 9.41 10.12
N PRO A 55 3.10 8.58 11.16
CA PRO A 55 4.21 7.92 11.85
C PRO A 55 5.02 7.04 10.90
N THR A 56 4.35 6.26 10.05
CA THR A 56 5.00 5.42 9.04
C THR A 56 5.72 6.27 8.01
N ILE A 57 5.08 7.33 7.48
CA ILE A 57 5.69 8.25 6.52
C ILE A 57 6.97 8.85 7.12
N LYS A 58 6.90 9.40 8.35
CA LYS A 58 8.04 9.98 9.07
C LYS A 58 9.16 8.97 9.28
N SER A 59 8.81 7.73 9.63
CA SER A 59 9.79 6.65 9.77
C SER A 59 10.45 6.27 8.46
N THR A 60 9.74 6.34 7.33
CA THR A 60 10.33 6.03 6.01
C THR A 60 11.20 7.18 5.49
N VAL A 61 10.86 8.43 5.80
CA VAL A 61 11.65 9.60 5.35
C VAL A 61 12.83 9.96 6.26
N SER A 62 12.92 9.37 7.47
CA SER A 62 13.89 9.79 8.50
C SER A 62 15.34 9.73 8.06
N ASP A 63 15.65 8.89 7.08
CA ASP A 63 17.02 8.64 6.62
C ASP A 63 17.40 9.50 5.40
N SER A 64 16.49 10.34 4.90
CA SER A 64 16.73 11.21 3.75
C SER A 64 16.47 12.68 4.11
N PRO A 65 17.52 13.50 4.35
CA PRO A 65 17.37 14.92 4.70
C PRO A 65 16.51 15.69 3.69
N SER A 66 16.69 15.41 2.39
CA SER A 66 15.88 16.03 1.34
C SER A 66 14.39 15.67 1.43
N ALA A 67 14.05 14.49 1.92
CA ALA A 67 12.67 14.08 2.12
C ALA A 67 12.08 14.70 3.39
N ILE A 68 12.89 14.86 4.45
CA ILE A 68 12.50 15.58 5.66
C ILE A 68 12.13 17.02 5.31
N ASP A 69 13.01 17.74 4.60
CA ASP A 69 12.78 19.13 4.20
C ASP A 69 11.51 19.27 3.35
N LYS A 70 11.29 18.34 2.40
CA LYS A 70 10.07 18.30 1.59
C LYS A 70 8.82 18.07 2.44
N LEU A 71 8.87 17.11 3.37
CA LEU A 71 7.74 16.77 4.23
C LEU A 71 7.39 17.93 5.17
N ASP A 72 8.39 18.60 5.72
CA ASP A 72 8.22 19.77 6.57
C ASP A 72 7.61 20.94 5.78
N ALA A 73 8.10 21.18 4.56
CA ALA A 73 7.53 22.18 3.66
C ALA A 73 6.07 21.88 3.28
N LEU A 74 5.68 20.61 3.15
CA LEU A 74 4.28 20.23 2.91
C LEU A 74 3.40 20.40 4.15
N SER A 75 3.96 20.13 5.33
CA SER A 75 3.24 20.23 6.60
C SER A 75 2.93 21.66 7.04
N SER A 76 3.61 22.65 6.43
CA SER A 76 3.50 24.06 6.77
C SER A 76 3.02 24.88 5.58
N THR A 77 2.31 25.97 5.85
CA THR A 77 1.95 27.00 4.88
C THR A 77 2.26 28.37 5.46
N THR A 78 2.38 29.38 4.62
CA THR A 78 2.70 30.75 5.05
C THR A 78 1.41 31.53 5.23
N ASP A 79 1.23 32.15 6.39
CA ASP A 79 0.10 33.06 6.62
C ASP A 79 0.31 34.43 5.93
N VAL A 80 -0.66 35.33 6.08
CA VAL A 80 -0.60 36.69 5.51
C VAL A 80 0.57 37.54 6.04
N TRP A 81 1.22 37.11 7.13
CA TRP A 81 2.32 37.79 7.79
C TRP A 81 3.68 37.13 7.55
N GLY A 82 3.74 36.07 6.74
CA GLY A 82 4.99 35.34 6.50
C GLY A 82 5.31 34.28 7.56
N ALA A 83 4.45 34.07 8.56
CA ALA A 83 4.69 33.09 9.61
C ALA A 83 4.27 31.68 9.18
N PRO A 84 5.04 30.64 9.54
CA PRO A 84 4.67 29.26 9.26
C PRO A 84 3.47 28.85 10.11
N THR A 85 2.44 28.33 9.45
CA THR A 85 1.22 27.80 10.06
C THR A 85 0.96 26.38 9.59
N PRO A 86 0.30 25.51 10.38
CA PRO A 86 0.03 24.14 9.97
C PRO A 86 -0.84 24.07 8.70
N ASN A 87 -0.37 23.31 7.71
CA ASN A 87 -1.13 23.05 6.49
C ASN A 87 -2.26 22.04 6.78
N LYS A 88 -3.47 22.56 6.99
CA LYS A 88 -4.67 21.75 7.26
C LYS A 88 -5.00 20.81 6.10
N ALA A 89 -4.85 21.26 4.85
CA ALA A 89 -5.16 20.45 3.68
C ALA A 89 -4.24 19.21 3.61
N PHE A 90 -2.95 19.39 3.88
CA PHE A 90 -2.01 18.27 4.00
C PHE A 90 -2.38 17.34 5.17
N SER A 91 -2.70 17.90 6.34
CA SER A 91 -3.00 17.11 7.54
C SER A 91 -4.27 16.26 7.38
N GLU A 92 -5.25 16.73 6.62
CA GLU A 92 -6.52 16.05 6.37
C GLU A 92 -6.46 15.11 5.16
N ARG A 93 -5.75 15.50 4.09
CA ARG A 93 -5.81 14.84 2.78
C ARG A 93 -4.52 14.13 2.38
N GLY A 94 -3.38 14.52 2.95
CA GLY A 94 -2.07 14.01 2.56
C GLY A 94 -1.60 14.51 1.21
N PHE A 95 -1.01 13.61 0.42
CA PHE A 95 -0.46 13.84 -0.92
C PHE A 95 -0.80 12.64 -1.81
N THR A 96 -0.72 12.76 -3.13
CA THR A 96 -0.89 11.62 -4.03
C THR A 96 0.38 10.78 -4.05
N THR A 97 1.51 11.40 -4.43
CA THR A 97 2.79 10.72 -4.65
C THR A 97 3.94 11.52 -4.04
N PHE A 98 4.78 10.86 -3.24
CA PHE A 98 5.96 11.44 -2.60
C PHE A 98 7.17 10.55 -2.84
N VAL A 99 8.20 11.10 -3.48
CA VAL A 99 9.43 10.40 -3.83
C VAL A 99 10.54 10.74 -2.83
N VAL A 100 10.97 9.69 -2.14
CA VAL A 100 12.12 9.70 -1.23
C VAL A 100 13.34 9.27 -2.02
N ASN A 101 14.25 10.21 -2.26
CA ASN A 101 15.51 9.90 -2.91
C ASN A 101 16.42 9.17 -1.92
N GLY A 102 16.89 7.99 -2.31
CA GLY A 102 17.91 7.22 -1.61
C GLY A 102 19.30 7.50 -2.15
N GLN A 103 20.25 6.66 -1.76
CA GLN A 103 21.64 6.76 -2.25
C GLN A 103 21.79 6.04 -3.60
N ARG A 104 22.78 6.46 -4.40
CA ARG A 104 23.18 5.78 -5.65
C ARG A 104 22.04 5.61 -6.67
N GLY A 105 21.16 6.60 -6.78
CA GLY A 105 20.05 6.56 -7.74
C GLY A 105 18.85 5.71 -7.29
N THR A 106 18.89 5.08 -6.11
CA THR A 106 17.72 4.40 -5.55
C THR A 106 16.67 5.41 -5.09
N PHE A 107 15.41 5.00 -5.09
CA PHE A 107 14.31 5.78 -4.53
C PHE A 107 13.25 4.86 -3.91
N THR A 108 12.49 5.46 -3.00
CA THR A 108 11.28 4.90 -2.40
C THR A 108 10.10 5.78 -2.76
N LEU A 109 9.05 5.18 -3.29
CA LEU A 109 7.79 5.83 -3.60
C LEU A 109 6.83 5.65 -2.43
N LEU A 110 6.29 6.76 -1.94
CA LEU A 110 5.17 6.78 -1.01
C LEU A 110 3.94 7.26 -1.78
N GLU A 111 2.86 6.48 -1.77
CA GLU A 111 1.61 6.83 -2.44
C GLU A 111 0.46 6.73 -1.45
N VAL A 112 -0.36 7.78 -1.33
CA VAL A 112 -1.56 7.72 -0.50
C VAL A 112 -2.73 7.31 -1.36
N LEU A 113 -3.15 6.06 -1.22
CA LEU A 113 -4.33 5.53 -1.88
C LEU A 113 -5.58 5.86 -1.07
N ARG A 114 -6.68 6.06 -1.77
CA ARG A 114 -7.98 6.38 -1.15
C ARG A 114 -9.06 5.52 -1.72
N GLU A 115 -9.95 5.06 -0.85
CA GLU A 115 -11.10 4.23 -1.20
C GLU A 115 -12.34 4.76 -0.47
N GLU A 116 -13.43 4.97 -1.19
CA GLU A 116 -14.73 5.26 -0.58
C GLU A 116 -15.45 3.94 -0.32
N ASN A 117 -15.49 3.52 0.95
CA ASN A 117 -16.04 2.21 1.31
C ASN A 117 -16.70 2.29 2.69
N LYS A 118 -17.99 2.61 2.69
CA LYS A 118 -18.79 2.76 3.92
C LYS A 118 -18.76 1.50 4.81
N PRO A 119 -19.02 0.28 4.31
CA PRO A 119 -18.99 -0.93 5.14
C PRO A 119 -17.68 -1.11 5.91
N VAL A 120 -16.55 -0.91 5.24
CA VAL A 120 -15.24 -1.01 5.88
C VAL A 120 -15.03 0.16 6.84
N PHE A 121 -15.34 1.40 6.43
CA PHE A 121 -15.19 2.59 7.27
C PHE A 121 -15.92 2.44 8.61
N ASP A 122 -17.16 1.96 8.58
CA ASP A 122 -18.00 1.74 9.77
C ASP A 122 -17.47 0.57 10.64
N THR A 123 -16.66 -0.32 10.06
CA THR A 123 -16.12 -1.54 10.71
C THR A 123 -14.63 -1.45 11.01
N LEU A 124 -13.95 -0.31 10.76
CA LEU A 124 -12.51 -0.17 10.99
C LEU A 124 -12.07 -0.30 12.46
N LEU A 125 -13.01 -0.45 13.40
CA LEU A 125 -12.72 -0.90 14.77
C LEU A 125 -12.64 -2.43 14.88
N ALA A 126 -12.58 -3.16 13.77
CA ALA A 126 -12.47 -4.61 13.70
C ALA A 126 -11.51 -4.99 12.55
N PRO A 127 -10.98 -6.22 12.54
CA PRO A 127 -10.15 -6.68 11.44
C PRO A 127 -10.91 -6.69 10.11
N VAL A 128 -10.18 -6.36 9.04
CA VAL A 128 -10.71 -6.34 7.68
C VAL A 128 -9.74 -7.02 6.72
N TYR A 129 -10.24 -7.40 5.55
CA TYR A 129 -9.46 -8.03 4.49
C TYR A 129 -9.07 -6.99 3.45
N THR A 130 -7.77 -6.82 3.21
CA THR A 130 -7.24 -5.93 2.17
C THR A 130 -6.76 -6.77 1.01
N VAL A 131 -7.20 -6.46 -0.21
CA VAL A 131 -6.81 -7.19 -1.43
C VAL A 131 -5.87 -6.33 -2.26
N SER A 132 -4.71 -6.86 -2.64
CA SER A 132 -3.76 -6.22 -3.55
C SER A 132 -3.40 -7.16 -4.71
N ALA A 133 -3.14 -6.57 -5.87
CA ALA A 133 -2.86 -7.27 -7.12
C ALA A 133 -1.48 -6.86 -7.64
N HIS A 134 -0.68 -7.83 -8.07
CA HIS A 134 0.70 -7.67 -8.48
C HIS A 134 0.96 -8.47 -9.77
N GLY A 135 1.59 -7.84 -10.75
CA GLY A 135 2.16 -8.52 -11.91
C GLY A 135 2.07 -7.73 -13.22
N PRO A 136 2.58 -8.30 -14.34
CA PRO A 136 3.44 -9.48 -14.35
C PRO A 136 4.72 -9.25 -13.53
N LEU A 137 5.10 -10.26 -12.76
CA LEU A 137 6.36 -10.37 -12.05
C LEU A 137 7.35 -10.96 -13.05
N ALA A 138 8.39 -10.20 -13.40
CA ALA A 138 9.40 -10.67 -14.35
C ALA A 138 9.98 -12.00 -13.87
N HIS A 139 10.08 -13.00 -14.76
CA HIS A 139 10.90 -14.17 -14.47
C HIS A 139 12.35 -13.78 -14.68
N THR A 140 12.98 -13.14 -13.70
CA THR A 140 14.44 -13.14 -13.62
C THR A 140 14.81 -14.43 -12.89
N PRO A 141 15.29 -15.49 -13.58
CA PRO A 141 15.81 -16.66 -12.91
C PRO A 141 17.14 -16.28 -12.23
N ASP A 142 17.07 -15.66 -11.07
CA ASP A 142 18.22 -15.62 -10.20
C ASP A 142 18.35 -16.99 -9.52
N TYR A 143 19.59 -17.46 -9.35
CA TYR A 143 19.93 -18.76 -8.73
C TYR A 143 19.37 -18.90 -7.30
N LEU A 144 18.88 -17.81 -6.71
CA LEU A 144 18.29 -17.71 -5.39
C LEU A 144 16.76 -17.87 -5.35
N GLY A 145 16.09 -18.10 -6.48
CA GLY A 145 14.64 -18.31 -6.53
C GLY A 145 13.83 -17.07 -6.14
N ARG A 146 14.40 -15.87 -6.34
CA ARG A 146 13.67 -14.62 -6.14
C ARG A 146 12.62 -14.47 -7.24
N VAL A 147 11.42 -14.10 -6.83
CA VAL A 147 10.35 -13.70 -7.74
C VAL A 147 10.75 -12.33 -8.27
N GLY A 148 10.78 -12.14 -9.59
CA GLY A 148 11.24 -10.87 -10.16
C GLY A 148 10.19 -9.77 -10.09
N VAL A 149 10.57 -8.60 -10.62
CA VAL A 149 9.92 -7.30 -10.37
C VAL A 149 8.48 -7.26 -10.88
N ALA A 150 7.55 -6.82 -10.03
CA ALA A 150 6.17 -6.59 -10.45
C ALA A 150 6.11 -5.34 -11.34
N GLU A 151 5.72 -5.50 -12.61
CA GLU A 151 5.49 -4.36 -13.51
C GLU A 151 4.37 -3.46 -13.00
N THR A 152 3.30 -4.04 -12.45
CA THR A 152 2.22 -3.30 -11.82
C THR A 152 1.89 -3.86 -10.45
N SER A 153 1.63 -2.96 -9.49
CA SER A 153 1.07 -3.29 -8.18
C SER A 153 -0.06 -2.31 -7.89
N LYS A 154 -1.23 -2.82 -7.50
CA LYS A 154 -2.41 -2.00 -7.18
C LYS A 154 -3.16 -2.52 -5.97
N LEU A 155 -3.76 -1.60 -5.21
CA LEU A 155 -4.83 -1.93 -4.27
C LEU A 155 -6.09 -2.29 -5.07
N VAL A 156 -6.73 -3.42 -4.73
CA VAL A 156 -8.02 -3.82 -5.29
C VAL A 156 -9.16 -3.28 -4.44
N GLY A 157 -9.00 -3.30 -3.11
CA GLY A 157 -9.95 -2.73 -2.16
C GLY A 157 -9.90 -3.45 -0.81
N SER A 158 -10.76 -3.01 0.11
CA SER A 158 -10.95 -3.68 1.41
C SER A 158 -12.36 -4.22 1.60
N PHE A 159 -12.47 -5.27 2.41
CA PHE A 159 -13.70 -6.03 2.61
C PHE A 159 -13.85 -6.42 4.07
N VAL A 160 -15.07 -6.32 4.59
CA VAL A 160 -15.39 -6.75 5.96
C VAL A 160 -15.45 -8.28 6.03
N ARG A 161 -15.85 -8.94 4.94
CA ARG A 161 -16.06 -10.38 4.91
C ARG A 161 -15.05 -11.09 4.02
N ARG A 162 -14.68 -12.31 4.44
CA ARG A 162 -13.72 -13.16 3.73
C ARG A 162 -14.20 -13.60 2.35
N ASP A 163 -15.49 -13.92 2.22
CA ASP A 163 -16.10 -14.36 0.97
C ASP A 163 -16.09 -13.25 -0.09
N GLU A 164 -16.40 -12.01 0.32
CA GLU A 164 -16.28 -10.82 -0.54
C GLU A 164 -14.83 -10.59 -0.98
N ALA A 165 -13.87 -10.69 -0.06
CA ALA A 165 -12.44 -10.57 -0.38
C ALA A 165 -11.96 -11.66 -1.36
N LYS A 166 -12.44 -12.90 -1.19
CA LYS A 166 -12.16 -14.02 -2.10
C LYS A 166 -12.70 -13.76 -3.50
N GLU A 167 -13.95 -13.30 -3.60
CA GLU A 167 -14.57 -12.97 -4.88
C GLU A 167 -13.82 -11.83 -5.59
N ALA A 168 -13.48 -10.77 -4.86
CA ALA A 168 -12.72 -9.65 -5.39
C ALA A 168 -11.33 -10.07 -5.85
N ALA A 169 -10.65 -10.92 -5.07
CA ALA A 169 -9.35 -11.46 -5.45
C ALA A 169 -9.41 -12.32 -6.72
N GLY A 170 -10.45 -13.16 -6.86
CA GLY A 170 -10.69 -13.94 -8.07
C GLY A 170 -10.88 -13.06 -9.31
N LYS A 171 -11.73 -12.02 -9.20
CA LYS A 171 -11.95 -11.06 -10.29
C LYS A 171 -10.67 -10.29 -10.65
N ALA A 172 -9.91 -9.85 -9.66
CA ALA A 172 -8.63 -9.17 -9.88
C ALA A 172 -7.62 -10.08 -10.58
N MET A 173 -7.57 -11.37 -10.20
CA MET A 173 -6.71 -12.35 -10.87
C MET A 173 -7.14 -12.57 -12.33
N GLU A 174 -8.44 -12.69 -12.59
CA GLU A 174 -8.97 -12.82 -13.95
C GLU A 174 -8.64 -11.61 -14.83
N GLU A 175 -8.73 -10.41 -14.27
CA GLU A 175 -8.34 -9.17 -14.95
C GLU A 175 -6.84 -9.14 -15.26
N LEU A 176 -5.99 -9.48 -14.27
CA LEU A 176 -4.53 -9.47 -14.41
C LEU A 176 -4.03 -10.39 -15.53
N VAL A 177 -4.63 -11.57 -15.69
CA VAL A 177 -4.19 -12.57 -16.68
C VAL A 177 -5.02 -12.52 -17.96
N LYS A 178 -5.82 -11.47 -18.15
CA LYS A 178 -6.68 -11.34 -19.33
C LYS A 178 -5.83 -11.17 -20.58
N GLY A 179 -5.93 -12.15 -21.49
CA GLY A 179 -5.16 -12.16 -22.74
C GLY A 179 -3.89 -13.01 -22.68
N GLU A 180 -3.50 -13.46 -21.48
CA GLU A 180 -2.34 -14.31 -21.27
C GLU A 180 -2.61 -15.77 -21.68
N VAL A 181 -1.67 -16.38 -22.40
CA VAL A 181 -1.79 -17.76 -22.89
C VAL A 181 -1.04 -18.74 -21.97
N GLY A 182 -1.59 -19.94 -21.80
CA GLY A 182 -0.91 -21.02 -21.06
C GLY A 182 -0.82 -20.80 -19.55
N VAL A 183 -1.67 -19.92 -19.00
CA VAL A 183 -1.66 -19.58 -17.58
C VAL A 183 -2.18 -20.72 -16.72
N LYS A 184 -1.36 -21.13 -15.75
CA LYS A 184 -1.75 -22.03 -14.65
C LYS A 184 -2.03 -21.21 -13.42
N ARG A 185 -3.14 -21.50 -12.73
CA ARG A 185 -3.56 -20.82 -11.51
C ARG A 185 -3.44 -21.74 -10.30
N SER A 186 -3.09 -21.18 -9.17
CA SER A 186 -3.13 -21.85 -7.87
C SER A 186 -3.65 -20.88 -6.81
N GLU A 187 -4.31 -21.43 -5.81
CA GLU A 187 -4.83 -20.64 -4.69
C GLU A 187 -4.39 -21.24 -3.38
N HIS A 188 -3.94 -20.39 -2.47
CA HIS A 188 -3.61 -20.77 -1.11
C HIS A 188 -4.35 -19.86 -0.14
N TRP A 189 -5.25 -20.45 0.64
CA TRP A 189 -5.99 -19.75 1.69
C TRP A 189 -5.49 -20.23 3.04
N GLY A 190 -5.15 -19.30 3.94
CA GLY A 190 -4.70 -19.63 5.29
C GLY A 190 -5.70 -20.57 5.98
N ARG A 191 -5.18 -21.58 6.69
CA ARG A 191 -5.99 -22.52 7.47
C ARG A 191 -6.79 -21.76 8.51
N GLU A 192 -8.04 -22.16 8.71
CA GLU A 192 -8.84 -21.72 9.85
C GLU A 192 -8.18 -22.25 11.13
N ARG A 193 -7.41 -21.40 11.82
CA ARG A 193 -6.99 -21.72 13.19
C ARG A 193 -8.15 -21.33 14.10
N SER A 194 -8.57 -22.27 14.96
CA SER A 194 -9.51 -22.05 16.07
C SER A 194 -10.96 -21.66 15.72
N GLY A 195 -11.54 -22.16 14.62
CA GLY A 195 -12.98 -22.03 14.34
C GLY A 195 -13.47 -20.61 14.01
N LEU A 196 -12.56 -19.63 14.03
CA LEU A 196 -12.72 -18.31 13.47
C LEU A 196 -11.98 -18.37 12.13
N GLY A 197 -12.67 -18.09 11.01
CA GLY A 197 -12.13 -18.15 9.63
C GLY A 197 -11.04 -17.11 9.32
N VAL A 198 -10.06 -17.00 10.20
CA VAL A 198 -9.10 -15.92 10.33
C VAL A 198 -7.82 -16.34 9.61
N GLY A 199 -7.70 -15.89 8.38
CA GLY A 199 -6.53 -16.13 7.56
C GLY A 199 -6.67 -15.42 6.23
N GLY A 200 -5.62 -14.71 5.85
CA GLY A 200 -5.45 -14.17 4.50
C GLY A 200 -5.36 -15.27 3.44
N GLY A 201 -4.97 -14.87 2.23
CA GLY A 201 -4.76 -15.79 1.14
C GLY A 201 -3.93 -15.19 0.03
N VAL A 202 -3.50 -16.05 -0.88
CA VAL A 202 -2.74 -15.67 -2.07
C VAL A 202 -3.29 -16.47 -3.24
N LEU A 203 -3.69 -15.78 -4.30
CA LEU A 203 -3.93 -16.38 -5.60
C LEU A 203 -2.69 -16.12 -6.43
N MET A 204 -2.22 -17.15 -7.12
CA MET A 204 -1.08 -17.06 -8.02
C MET A 204 -1.48 -17.54 -9.39
N ALA A 205 -0.93 -16.89 -10.41
CA ALA A 205 -0.99 -17.34 -11.77
C ALA A 205 0.41 -17.29 -12.39
N MET A 206 0.71 -18.21 -13.31
CA MET A 206 2.00 -18.22 -14.00
C MET A 206 1.88 -18.86 -15.38
N ASN A 207 2.67 -18.35 -16.32
CA ASN A 207 2.97 -19.00 -17.59
C ASN A 207 4.50 -18.99 -17.80
N GLY A 208 4.96 -19.25 -19.02
CA GLY A 208 6.39 -19.24 -19.33
C GLY A 208 7.03 -17.83 -19.33
N GLU A 209 6.22 -16.78 -19.34
CA GLU A 209 6.65 -15.39 -19.56
C GLU A 209 6.56 -14.54 -18.28
N GLY A 210 5.59 -14.82 -17.41
CA GLY A 210 5.41 -14.09 -16.16
C GLY A 210 4.72 -14.87 -15.05
N ARG A 211 4.66 -14.22 -13.89
CA ARG A 211 3.88 -14.63 -12.73
C ARG A 211 3.00 -13.47 -12.28
N TRP A 212 1.79 -13.76 -11.82
CA TRP A 212 0.88 -12.77 -11.22
C TRP A 212 0.48 -13.25 -9.85
N GLU A 213 0.26 -12.31 -8.95
CA GLU A 213 -0.08 -12.59 -7.57
C GLU A 213 -1.17 -11.64 -7.09
N VAL A 214 -2.21 -12.19 -6.48
CA VAL A 214 -3.22 -11.41 -5.76
C VAL A 214 -3.15 -11.82 -4.30
N ARG A 215 -2.82 -10.88 -3.43
CA ARG A 215 -2.70 -11.08 -1.99
C ARG A 215 -3.97 -10.61 -1.30
N VAL A 216 -4.41 -11.38 -0.33
CA VAL A 216 -5.46 -11.01 0.61
C VAL A 216 -4.83 -10.99 2.00
N ALA A 217 -4.56 -9.79 2.50
CA ALA A 217 -4.08 -9.59 3.86
C ALA A 217 -5.28 -9.54 4.83
N TYR A 218 -5.14 -10.15 6.00
CA TYR A 218 -6.09 -10.00 7.09
C TYR A 218 -5.43 -9.16 8.17
N GLU A 219 -5.90 -7.92 8.32
CA GLU A 219 -5.23 -6.92 9.15
C GLU A 219 -5.83 -6.94 10.56
N GLU A 220 -5.26 -7.74 11.47
CA GLU A 220 -5.63 -7.69 12.90
C GLU A 220 -5.05 -6.44 13.59
N GLU A 221 -3.94 -5.91 13.08
CA GLU A 221 -3.25 -4.75 13.66
C GLU A 221 -4.04 -3.44 13.62
N VAL A 222 -5.12 -3.38 12.84
CA VAL A 222 -6.07 -2.26 12.89
C VAL A 222 -6.51 -2.02 14.34
N MET A 223 -6.77 -3.09 15.11
CA MET A 223 -7.14 -2.99 16.53
C MET A 223 -6.05 -2.37 17.40
N LYS A 224 -4.78 -2.70 17.15
CA LYS A 224 -3.66 -2.14 17.89
C LYS A 224 -3.48 -0.65 17.57
N ARG A 225 -3.57 -0.27 16.29
CA ARG A 225 -3.42 1.13 15.84
C ARG A 225 -4.61 2.01 16.22
N VAL A 226 -5.83 1.46 16.19
CA VAL A 226 -7.05 2.12 16.68
C VAL A 226 -6.99 2.35 18.18
N ARG A 227 -6.48 1.37 18.94
CA ARG A 227 -6.25 1.51 20.38
C ARG A 227 -5.26 2.63 20.67
N GLU A 228 -4.09 2.60 20.03
CA GLU A 228 -3.05 3.62 20.17
C GLU A 228 -3.56 5.01 19.74
N GLY A 229 -4.34 5.09 18.65
CA GLY A 229 -4.93 6.34 18.16
C GLY A 229 -6.05 6.90 19.04
N SER A 230 -6.87 6.06 19.67
CA SER A 230 -7.92 6.47 20.62
C SER A 230 -7.32 6.93 21.95
N GLU A 231 -6.26 6.25 22.41
CA GLU A 231 -5.48 6.66 23.58
C GLU A 231 -4.81 8.02 23.35
N MET A 232 -4.22 8.27 22.17
CA MET A 232 -3.66 9.58 21.82
C MET A 232 -4.69 10.71 21.76
N ARG A 233 -5.97 10.39 21.48
CA ARG A 233 -7.08 11.37 21.47
C ARG A 233 -7.77 11.53 22.83
N GLY A 234 -7.37 10.78 23.85
CA GLY A 234 -8.00 10.80 25.18
C GLY A 234 -9.40 10.18 25.22
N GLU A 235 -9.78 9.43 24.19
CA GLU A 235 -11.10 8.81 24.08
C GLU A 235 -11.12 7.48 24.85
N ARG A 236 -11.87 7.42 25.96
CA ARG A 236 -12.11 6.16 26.69
C ARG A 236 -13.13 5.31 25.94
N VAL A 237 -12.66 4.51 24.99
CA VAL A 237 -13.51 3.53 24.30
C VAL A 237 -13.68 2.31 25.20
N GLY A 238 -14.93 2.03 25.62
CA GLY A 238 -15.27 0.81 26.35
C GLY A 238 -15.36 -0.37 25.39
N TRP A 239 -14.36 -1.26 25.43
CA TRP A 239 -14.32 -2.44 24.56
C TRP A 239 -15.11 -3.59 25.18
N ARG A 240 -16.08 -4.16 24.43
CA ARG A 240 -16.64 -5.47 24.75
C ARG A 240 -15.76 -6.54 24.09
N ILE A 241 -15.21 -7.42 24.91
CA ILE A 241 -14.49 -8.64 24.51
C ILE A 241 -15.52 -9.68 24.07
#